data_AF-A7SZ93-F1
#
_entry.id   AF-A7SZ93-F1
#
_cell.length_a   1.000
_cell.length_b   1.000
_cell.length_c   1.000
_cell.angle_alpha   90.00
_cell.angle_beta   90.00
_cell.angle_gamma   90.00
#
_symmetry.space_group_name_H-M   'P 1'
#
loop_
_entity.id
_entity.type
_entity.pdbx_description
1 polymer ?
#
loop_
_entity_poly.entity_id
_entity_poly.type
_entity_poly.pdbx_seq_one_letter_code
_entity_poly.pdbx_strand_id
1 'polypeptide(L)'
;RLPKLRLKNFAGSVGEWQEFWDGFESSIHSNPRLATVDKFNYLRSLLVGPARGAVAGFALTAANYQSAIDLLKRRYGQTEKIKR
;
A
#
# COMPACT_ATOMS: atom_id res chain seq x y z
N ARG A 1 -11.36 17.64 -16.57
CA ARG A 1 -11.39 16.31 -15.91
C ARG A 1 -9.95 15.97 -15.54
N LEU A 2 -9.65 15.76 -14.24
CA LEU A 2 -8.32 15.34 -13.82
C LEU A 2 -8.02 13.94 -14.39
N PRO A 3 -6.78 13.66 -14.84
CA PRO A 3 -6.42 12.33 -15.29
C PRO A 3 -6.65 11.34 -14.15
N LYS A 4 -7.25 10.19 -14.45
CA LYS A 4 -7.32 9.08 -13.50
C LYS A 4 -5.87 8.70 -13.17
N LEU A 5 -5.38 9.06 -11.99
CA LEU A 5 -4.08 8.59 -11.51
C LEU A 5 -4.13 7.07 -11.56
N ARG A 6 -3.34 6.47 -12.46
CA ARG A 6 -3.17 5.03 -12.50
C ARG A 6 -2.22 4.69 -11.37
N LEU A 7 -2.74 4.02 -10.35
CA LEU A 7 -1.90 3.43 -9.30
C LEU A 7 -0.91 2.46 -9.97
N LYS A 8 0.38 2.71 -9.76
CA LYS A 8 1.44 1.83 -10.24
C LYS A 8 1.56 0.64 -9.29
N ASN A 9 2.00 -0.49 -9.83
CA ASN A 9 2.36 -1.63 -9.01
C ASN A 9 3.61 -1.29 -8.18
N PHE A 10 3.68 -1.82 -6.96
CA PHE A 10 4.77 -1.60 -6.04
C PHE A 10 5.52 -2.90 -5.76
N ALA A 11 6.81 -2.94 -6.14
CA ALA A 11 7.66 -4.12 -5.97
C ALA A 11 8.39 -4.17 -4.62
N GLY A 12 8.43 -3.07 -3.87
CA GLY A 12 9.21 -2.96 -2.63
C GLY A 12 10.44 -2.05 -2.71
N SER A 13 10.52 -1.16 -3.70
CA SER A 13 11.59 -0.15 -3.76
C SER A 13 11.32 0.97 -2.76
N VAL A 14 12.23 1.19 -1.82
CA VAL A 14 12.09 2.26 -0.80
C VAL A 14 11.97 3.65 -1.46
N GLY A 15 12.68 3.88 -2.57
CA GLY A 15 12.61 5.16 -3.31
C GLY A 15 11.27 5.43 -3.99
N GLU A 16 10.48 4.39 -4.24
CA GLU A 16 9.15 4.49 -4.87
C GLU A 16 8.01 4.46 -3.85
N TRP A 17 8.33 4.19 -2.57
CA TRP A 17 7.32 3.99 -1.54
C TRP A 17 6.42 5.22 -1.36
N GLN A 18 7.00 6.42 -1.31
CA GLN A 18 6.23 7.64 -1.06
C GLN A 18 5.21 7.90 -2.18
N GLU A 19 5.65 7.82 -3.45
CA GLU A 19 4.75 7.97 -4.61
C GLU A 19 3.63 6.91 -4.60
N PHE A 20 3.97 5.66 -4.28
CA PHE A 20 3.00 4.58 -4.17
C PHE A 20 1.99 4.83 -3.04
N TRP A 21 2.47 5.13 -1.83
CA TRP A 21 1.62 5.29 -0.65
C TRP A 21 0.68 6.47 -0.81
N ASP A 22 1.16 7.63 -1.28
CA ASP A 22 0.33 8.83 -1.46
C ASP A 22 -0.78 8.60 -2.50
N GLY A 23 -0.44 7.90 -3.60
CA GLY A 23 -1.41 7.48 -4.60
C GLY A 23 -2.45 6.52 -4.03
N PHE A 24 -1.99 5.46 -3.36
CA PHE A 24 -2.86 4.46 -2.76
C PHE A 24 -3.75 5.05 -1.67
N GLU A 25 -3.21 5.95 -0.84
CA GLU A 25 -3.90 6.56 0.28
C GLU A 25 -5.05 7.46 -0.21
N SER A 26 -4.74 8.38 -1.12
CA SER A 26 -5.73 9.30 -1.71
C SER A 26 -6.83 8.59 -2.50
N SER A 27 -6.52 7.47 -3.17
CA SER A 27 -7.46 6.79 -4.06
C SER A 27 -8.27 5.68 -3.39
N ILE A 28 -7.65 4.93 -2.46
CA ILE A 28 -8.20 3.70 -1.91
C ILE A 28 -8.32 3.75 -0.39
N HIS A 29 -7.23 4.03 0.33
CA HIS A 29 -7.22 3.96 1.80
C HIS A 29 -8.23 4.93 2.42
N SER A 30 -8.21 6.19 1.98
CA SER A 30 -9.06 7.28 2.48
C SER A 30 -10.45 7.29 1.88
N ASN A 31 -10.79 6.36 0.99
CA ASN A 31 -12.11 6.30 0.36
C ASN A 31 -13.13 5.64 1.31
N PRO A 32 -14.13 6.37 1.84
CA PRO A 32 -15.09 5.82 2.80
C PRO A 32 -16.12 4.89 2.16
N ARG A 33 -16.23 4.87 0.82
CA ARG A 33 -17.20 4.04 0.09
C ARG A 33 -16.72 2.60 -0.14
N LEU A 34 -15.45 2.31 0.15
CA LEU A 34 -14.88 0.97 0.00
C LEU A 34 -14.86 0.26 1.35
N ALA A 35 -15.31 -0.99 1.39
CA ALA A 35 -15.16 -1.81 2.57
C ALA A 35 -13.68 -2.10 2.83
N THR A 36 -13.30 -2.30 4.10
CA THR A 36 -11.91 -2.53 4.52
C THR A 36 -11.29 -3.74 3.81
N VAL A 37 -12.06 -4.82 3.61
CA VAL A 37 -11.59 -6.01 2.88
C VAL A 37 -11.34 -5.72 1.40
N ASP A 38 -12.14 -4.86 0.76
CA ASP A 38 -11.93 -4.45 -0.63
C ASP A 38 -10.68 -3.58 -0.75
N LYS A 39 -10.45 -2.67 0.20
CA LYS A 39 -9.20 -1.90 0.28
C LYS A 39 -7.99 -2.82 0.39
N PHE A 40 -8.10 -3.89 1.18
CA PHE A 40 -7.02 -4.88 1.30
C PHE A 40 -6.83 -5.67 0.00
N ASN A 41 -7.91 -6.02 -0.69
CA ASN A 41 -7.83 -6.63 -2.01
C ASN A 41 -7.08 -5.77 -3.01
N TYR A 42 -7.44 -4.48 -3.10
CA TYR A 42 -6.74 -3.52 -3.96
C TYR A 42 -5.26 -3.42 -3.58
N LEU A 43 -4.94 -3.29 -2.30
CA LEU A 43 -3.56 -3.28 -1.82
C LEU A 43 -2.82 -4.54 -2.31
N ARG A 44 -3.35 -5.75 -2.07
CA ARG A 44 -2.74 -7.01 -2.54
C ARG A 44 -2.52 -7.03 -4.05
N SER A 45 -3.45 -6.50 -4.84
CA SER A 45 -3.36 -6.52 -6.31
C SER A 45 -2.28 -5.62 -6.87
N LEU A 46 -1.99 -4.50 -6.17
CA LEU A 46 -0.97 -3.53 -6.59
C LEU A 46 0.43 -3.91 -6.09
N LEU A 47 0.54 -4.76 -5.08
CA LEU A 47 1.82 -5.26 -4.61
C LEU A 47 2.33 -6.36 -5.55
N VAL A 48 3.61 -6.29 -5.90
CA VAL A 48 4.31 -7.31 -6.68
C VAL A 48 5.64 -7.67 -5.99
N GLY A 49 6.28 -8.76 -6.45
CA GLY A 49 7.61 -9.15 -5.98
C GLY A 49 7.76 -9.21 -4.45
N PRO A 50 8.86 -8.68 -3.89
CA PRO A 50 9.11 -8.67 -2.44
C PRO A 50 8.00 -8.04 -1.59
N ALA A 51 7.38 -6.95 -2.05
CA ALA A 51 6.30 -6.30 -1.31
C ALA A 51 5.05 -7.17 -1.24
N ARG A 52 4.74 -7.91 -2.32
CA ARG A 52 3.67 -8.90 -2.32
C ARG A 52 3.95 -10.06 -1.37
N GLY A 53 5.20 -10.52 -1.34
CA GLY A 53 5.67 -11.56 -0.43
C GLY A 53 5.55 -11.15 1.03
N ALA A 54 5.83 -9.88 1.36
CA ALA A 54 5.73 -9.36 2.73
C ALA A 54 4.32 -9.53 3.33
N VAL A 55 3.27 -9.42 2.52
CA VAL A 55 1.89 -9.54 2.98
C VAL A 55 1.25 -10.91 2.69
N ALA A 56 2.00 -11.86 2.13
CA ALA A 56 1.44 -13.14 1.68
C ALA A 56 0.90 -14.01 2.81
N GLY A 57 1.44 -13.88 4.02
CA GLY A 57 0.99 -14.60 5.22
C GLY A 57 -0.29 -14.06 5.85
N PHE A 58 -0.78 -12.90 5.44
CA PHE A 58 -2.02 -12.34 5.96
C PHE A 58 -3.22 -12.91 5.21
N ALA A 59 -4.17 -13.47 5.96
CA ALA A 59 -5.49 -13.78 5.40
C ALA A 59 -6.16 -12.48 4.93
N LEU A 60 -6.79 -12.52 3.76
CA LEU A 60 -7.47 -11.38 3.17
C LEU A 60 -8.78 -11.07 3.92
N THR A 61 -8.67 -10.37 5.05
CA THR A 61 -9.78 -10.01 5.92
C THR A 61 -9.64 -8.56 6.37
N ALA A 62 -10.76 -7.94 6.77
CA ALA A 62 -10.75 -6.58 7.28
C ALA A 62 -9.84 -6.42 8.52
N ALA A 63 -9.80 -7.43 9.40
CA ALA A 63 -9.00 -7.44 10.61
C ALA A 63 -7.47 -7.36 10.34
N ASN A 64 -7.02 -7.95 9.23
CA ASN A 64 -5.60 -8.00 8.88
C ASN A 64 -5.11 -6.80 8.06
N TYR A 65 -6.03 -5.97 7.55
CA TYR A 65 -5.67 -4.87 6.65
C TYR A 65 -4.72 -3.87 7.29
N GLN A 66 -5.00 -3.45 8.53
CA GLN A 66 -4.16 -2.47 9.22
C GLN A 66 -2.76 -3.02 9.46
N SER A 67 -2.64 -4.26 9.94
CA SER A 67 -1.35 -4.91 10.17
C SER A 67 -0.54 -5.07 8.88
N ALA A 68 -1.19 -5.34 7.75
CA ALA A 68 -0.52 -5.39 6.45
C ALA A 68 0.03 -4.01 6.04
N ILE A 69 -0.72 -2.92 6.26
CA ILE A 69 -0.25 -1.55 6.03
C ILE A 69 0.94 -1.23 6.92
N ASP A 70 0.83 -1.50 8.22
CA ASP A 70 1.87 -1.16 9.20
C ASP A 70 3.18 -1.89 8.88
N LEU A 71 3.10 -3.15 8.44
CA LEU A 71 4.25 -3.90 7.97
C LEU A 71 4.90 -3.24 6.74
N LEU A 72 4.11 -2.83 5.75
CA LEU A 72 4.63 -2.17 4.55
C LEU A 72 5.25 -0.80 4.88
N LYS A 73 4.58 0.02 5.69
CA LYS A 73 5.11 1.30 6.19
C LYS A 73 6.42 1.10 6.95
N ARG A 74 6.48 0.11 7.84
CA ARG A 74 7.71 -0.22 8.58
C ARG A 74 8.84 -0.65 7.65
N ARG A 75 8.55 -1.44 6.61
CA ARG A 75 9.58 -2.02 5.73
C ARG A 75 10.06 -1.05 4.65
N TYR A 76 9.17 -0.20 4.13
CA TYR A 76 9.44 0.59 2.94
C TYR A 76 9.29 2.11 3.16
N GLY A 77 8.61 2.54 4.23
CA GLY A 77 8.37 3.95 4.55
C GLY A 77 9.46 4.65 5.35
N GLN A 78 10.64 4.05 5.50
CA GLN A 78 11.75 4.64 6.25
C GLN A 78 12.59 5.65 5.44
N THR A 79 11.98 6.40 4.52
CA THR A 79 12.69 7.44 3.76
C THR A 79 12.97 8.72 4.57
N GLU A 80 12.14 9.05 5.56
CA GLU A 80 12.27 10.30 6.33
C GLU A 80 13.29 10.25 7.49
N LYS A 81 13.89 9.10 7.81
CA LYS A 81 14.93 9.01 8.86
C LYS A 81 16.35 9.33 8.36
N ILE A 82 16.50 9.68 7.08
CA ILE A 82 17.77 10.12 6.50
C ILE A 82 17.65 11.60 6.09
N LYS A 83 17.27 12.47 7.04
CA LYS A 83 17.68 13.88 7.00
C LYS A 83 18.71 14.03 8.11
N ARG A 84 19.98 14.02 7.70
CA ARG A 84 21.11 14.48 8.52
C ARG A 84 20.98 15.98 8.77
#